data_AF-A0A4S8P6D2-F1
#
_entry.id   AF-A0A4S8P6D2-F1
#
_cell.length_a   1.000
_cell.length_b   1.000
_cell.length_c   1.000
_cell.angle_alpha   90.00
_cell.angle_beta   90.00
_cell.angle_gamma   90.00
#
_symmetry.space_group_name_H-M   'P 1'
#
loop_
_entity.id
_entity.type
_entity.pdbx_description
1 polymer ?
#
loop_
_entity_poly.entity_id
_entity_poly.type
_entity_poly.pdbx_seq_one_letter_code
_entity_poly.pdbx_strand_id
1 'polypeptide(L)'
;MNRTLIGAFDVINTLAALVIICGATAYGLFGRSTDAPNILLGIAGLGAGVVAAAVVCGFFALIVEVESHLRRLVILREAELAHGEKVFGRSQQKPELQPA
;
A
#
# COMPACT_ATOMS: atom_id res chain seq x y z
N MET A 1 2.50 -3.45 -11.32
CA MET A 1 1.53 -4.36 -10.68
C MET A 1 0.18 -4.13 -11.35
N ASN A 2 -0.63 -5.16 -11.62
CA ASN A 2 -1.95 -4.95 -12.21
C ASN A 2 -2.76 -3.99 -11.33
N ARG A 3 -3.37 -2.95 -11.93
CA ARG A 3 -4.20 -1.94 -11.25
C ARG A 3 -5.21 -2.53 -10.26
N THR A 4 -5.60 -3.78 -10.50
CA THR A 4 -6.50 -4.59 -9.69
C THR A 4 -6.02 -4.85 -8.26
N LEU A 5 -4.71 -5.05 -8.03
CA LEU A 5 -4.18 -5.32 -6.69
C LEU A 5 -4.19 -4.07 -5.80
N ILE A 6 -3.87 -2.91 -6.38
CA ILE A 6 -3.92 -1.62 -5.68
C ILE A 6 -5.38 -1.31 -5.30
N GLY A 7 -6.32 -1.50 -6.25
CA GLY A 7 -7.74 -1.31 -5.97
C GLY A 7 -8.29 -2.27 -4.92
N ALA A 8 -7.89 -3.55 -4.94
CA ALA A 8 -8.32 -4.52 -3.94
C ALA A 8 -7.83 -4.18 -2.53
N PHE A 9 -6.57 -3.73 -2.40
CA PHE A 9 -6.03 -3.28 -1.12
C PHE A 9 -6.74 -2.03 -0.60
N ASP A 10 -7.10 -1.09 -1.47
CA ASP A 10 -7.81 0.13 -1.09
C ASP A 10 -9.23 -0.18 -0.57
N VAL A 11 -9.93 -1.11 -1.24
CA VAL A 11 -11.25 -1.59 -0.79
C VAL A 11 -11.16 -2.31 0.55
N ILE A 12 -10.18 -3.20 0.74
CA ILE A 12 -9.97 -3.91 2.01
C ILE A 12 -9.60 -2.93 3.13
N ASN A 13 -8.75 -1.94 2.84
CA ASN A 13 -8.34 -0.91 3.79
C ASN A 13 -9.54 -0.06 4.24
N THR A 14 -10.38 0.34 3.30
CA THR A 14 -11.62 1.07 3.58
C THR A 14 -12.59 0.23 4.41
N LEU A 15 -12.71 -1.06 4.10
CA LEU A 15 -13.54 -2.00 4.87
C LEU A 15 -13.02 -2.16 6.31
N ALA A 16 -11.71 -2.29 6.49
CA ALA A 16 -11.07 -2.40 7.79
C ALA A 16 -11.27 -1.14 8.63
N ALA A 17 -11.16 0.04 8.03
CA ALA A 17 -11.44 1.33 8.67
C ALA A 17 -12.87 1.38 9.21
N LEU A 18 -13.85 0.95 8.39
CA LEU A 18 -15.26 0.91 8.75
C LEU A 18 -15.52 -0.04 9.93
N VAL A 19 -14.88 -1.21 9.93
CA VAL A 19 -14.97 -2.18 11.03
C VAL A 19 -14.39 -1.60 12.33
N ILE A 20 -13.24 -0.92 12.26
CA ILE A 20 -12.60 -0.30 13.44
C ILE A 20 -13.49 0.81 14.02
N ILE A 21 -14.01 1.70 13.17
CA ILE A 21 -14.88 2.81 13.60
C ILE A 21 -16.18 2.26 14.20
N CYS A 22 -16.85 1.32 13.52
CA CYS A 22 -18.07 0.70 14.03
C CYS A 22 -17.82 -0.07 15.33
N GLY A 23 -16.72 -0.83 15.43
CA GLY A 23 -16.36 -1.57 16.64
C GLY A 23 -16.09 -0.66 17.84
N ALA A 24 -15.30 0.41 17.65
CA ALA A 24 -15.01 1.38 18.70
C ALA A 24 -16.27 2.14 19.16
N THR A 25 -17.14 2.50 18.21
CA THR A 25 -18.41 3.19 18.50
C THR A 25 -19.39 2.26 19.22
N ALA A 26 -19.52 1.01 18.77
CA ALA A 26 -20.37 0.02 19.41
C ALA A 26 -19.87 -0.31 20.83
N TYR A 27 -18.56 -0.43 21.02
CA TYR A 27 -17.97 -0.62 22.34
C TYR A 27 -18.25 0.57 23.27
N GLY A 28 -18.15 1.81 22.78
CA GLY A 28 -18.48 3.01 23.54
C GLY A 28 -19.96 3.14 23.91
N LEU A 29 -20.87 2.63 23.07
CA LEU A 29 -22.32 2.68 23.31
C LEU A 29 -22.86 1.53 24.16
N PHE A 30 -22.37 0.31 23.92
CA PHE A 30 -22.93 -0.92 24.49
C PHE A 30 -22.00 -1.64 25.50
N GLY A 31 -20.72 -1.27 25.56
CA GLY A 31 -19.71 -1.98 26.37
C GLY A 31 -19.75 -1.66 27.88
N ARG A 32 -20.50 -0.65 28.31
CA ARG A 32 -20.60 -0.28 29.73
C ARG A 32 -22.06 -0.18 30.17
N SER A 33 -22.48 -1.13 31.02
CA SER A 33 -23.71 -1.00 31.81
C SER A 33 -23.50 0.09 32.85
N THR A 34 -23.86 1.32 32.49
CA THR A 34 -23.94 2.44 33.42
C THR A 34 -25.29 3.09 33.20
N ASP A 35 -26.01 3.34 34.30
CA ASP A 35 -27.41 3.79 34.36
C ASP A 35 -27.67 5.21 33.80
N ALA A 36 -26.74 5.77 33.02
CA ALA A 36 -26.78 7.11 32.45
C ALA A 36 -26.64 7.05 30.91
N PRO A 37 -27.17 8.03 30.16
CA PRO A 37 -27.10 8.02 28.70
C PRO A 37 -25.63 8.06 28.22
N ASN A 38 -25.13 6.91 27.76
CA ASN A 38 -23.77 6.64 27.27
C ASN A 38 -23.38 7.39 25.97
N ILE A 39 -24.11 8.45 25.60
CA ILE A 39 -23.91 9.19 24.35
C ILE A 39 -22.52 9.85 24.33
N LEU A 40 -22.07 10.40 25.47
CA LEU A 40 -20.75 11.04 25.56
C LEU A 40 -19.60 10.02 25.38
N LEU A 41 -19.76 8.81 25.93
CA LEU A 41 -18.79 7.72 25.80
C LEU A 41 -18.79 7.16 24.38
N GLY A 42 -19.97 7.08 23.73
CA GLY A 42 -20.10 6.74 22.32
C GLY A 42 -19.40 7.75 21.40
N ILE A 43 -19.54 9.05 21.65
CA ILE A 43 -18.84 10.10 20.88
C ILE A 43 -17.33 10.04 21.08
N ALA A 44 -16.87 9.82 22.32
CA ALA A 44 -15.45 9.62 22.60
C ALA A 44 -14.89 8.36 21.91
N GLY A 45 -15.67 7.27 21.89
CA GLY A 45 -15.35 6.03 21.18
C GLY A 45 -15.30 6.22 19.66
N LEU A 46 -16.24 6.97 19.08
CA LEU A 46 -16.23 7.36 17.66
C LEU A 46 -14.96 8.17 17.33
N GLY A 47 -14.64 9.17 18.15
CA GLY A 47 -13.43 9.99 17.97
C GLY A 47 -12.16 9.16 18.01
N ALA A 48 -12.00 8.30 19.03
CA ALA A 48 -10.86 7.40 19.14
C ALA A 48 -10.78 6.39 17.98
N GLY A 49 -11.93 5.84 17.57
CA GLY A 49 -12.05 4.92 16.44
C GLY A 49 -11.65 5.55 15.11
N VAL A 50 -12.05 6.79 14.85
CA VAL A 50 -11.68 7.54 13.65
C VAL A 50 -10.18 7.82 13.62
N VAL A 51 -9.58 8.22 14.74
CA VAL A 51 -8.12 8.46 14.81
C VAL A 51 -7.36 7.17 14.54
N ALA A 52 -7.75 6.06 15.18
CA ALA A 52 -7.11 4.76 14.95
C ALA A 52 -7.25 4.30 13.48
N ALA A 53 -8.44 4.45 12.90
CA ALA A 53 -8.68 4.10 11.51
C ALA A 53 -7.84 4.96 10.54
N ALA A 54 -7.69 6.25 10.80
CA ALA A 54 -6.85 7.14 9.99
C ALA A 54 -5.37 6.73 10.02
N VAL A 55 -4.85 6.34 11.19
CA VAL A 55 -3.47 5.86 11.33
C VAL A 55 -3.26 4.56 10.54
N VAL A 56 -4.17 3.59 10.68
CA VAL A 56 -4.08 2.31 9.96
C VAL A 56 -4.18 2.52 8.45
N CYS A 57 -5.12 3.36 7.99
CA CYS A 57 -5.28 3.66 6.57
C CYS A 57 -4.06 4.37 5.98
N GLY A 58 -3.50 5.35 6.70
CA GLY A 58 -2.31 6.08 6.28
C GLY A 58 -1.09 5.17 6.19
N PHE A 59 -0.94 4.22 7.12
CA PHE A 59 0.17 3.26 7.11
C PHE A 59 0.08 2.31 5.91
N PHE A 60 -1.12 1.80 5.60
CA PHE A 60 -1.35 0.98 4.41
C PHE A 60 -1.04 1.73 3.11
N ALA A 61 -1.47 3.00 3.01
CA ALA A 61 -1.18 3.83 1.84
C ALA A 61 0.34 3.99 1.61
N LEU A 62 1.08 4.27 2.69
CA LEU A 62 2.54 4.40 2.64
C LEU A 62 3.24 3.12 2.18
N ILE A 63 2.82 1.95 2.68
CA ILE A 63 3.41 0.66 2.28
C ILE A 63 3.21 0.43 0.77
N VAL A 64 2.00 0.68 0.26
CA VAL A 64 1.68 0.52 -1.17
C VAL A 64 2.51 1.47 -2.03
N GLU A 65 2.70 2.71 -1.58
CA GLU A 65 3.49 3.71 -2.29
C GLU A 65 4.98 3.31 -2.35
N VAL A 66 5.55 2.85 -1.22
CA VAL A 66 6.92 2.36 -1.12
C VAL A 66 7.15 1.15 -2.04
N GLU A 67 6.25 0.16 -2.07
CA GLU A 67 6.35 -0.97 -3.00
C GLU A 67 6.35 -0.50 -4.46
N SER A 68 5.53 0.50 -4.79
CA SER A 68 5.47 1.09 -6.13
C SER A 68 6.82 1.69 -6.53
N HIS A 69 7.46 2.41 -5.62
CA HIS A 69 8.77 3.02 -5.84
C HIS A 69 9.87 1.96 -5.98
N LEU A 70 9.88 0.94 -5.12
CA LEU A 70 10.83 -0.17 -5.21
C LEU A 70 10.73 -0.93 -6.54
N ARG A 71 9.52 -1.24 -7.02
CA ARG A 71 9.36 -1.88 -8.33
C ARG A 71 9.91 -1.02 -9.47
N ARG A 72 9.68 0.29 -9.44
CA ARG A 72 10.24 1.19 -10.46
C ARG A 72 11.76 1.18 -10.46
N LEU A 73 12.37 1.19 -9.27
CA LEU A 73 13.83 1.14 -9.13
C LEU A 73 14.41 -0.19 -9.64
N VAL A 74 13.74 -1.32 -9.36
CA VAL A 74 14.15 -2.64 -9.86
C VAL A 74 14.05 -2.69 -11.39
N ILE A 75 12.96 -2.22 -11.99
CA ILE A 75 12.80 -2.18 -13.46
C ILE A 75 13.88 -1.30 -14.10
N LEU A 76 14.22 -0.16 -13.48
CA LEU A 76 15.28 0.72 -13.98
C LEU A 76 16.65 0.01 -13.94
N ARG A 77 16.94 -0.73 -12.86
CA ARG A 77 18.18 -1.50 -12.73
C ARG A 77 18.28 -2.63 -13.73
N GLU A 78 17.20 -3.36 -13.97
CA GLU A 78 17.18 -4.39 -15.02
C GLU A 78 17.39 -3.78 -16.42
N ALA A 79 16.83 -2.59 -16.67
CA ALA A 79 17.04 -1.88 -17.93
C ALA A 79 18.51 -1.45 -18.11
N GLU A 80 19.20 -0.98 -17.06
CA GLU A 80 20.63 -0.65 -17.12
C GLU A 80 21.51 -1.88 -17.39
N LEU A 81 21.25 -3.01 -16.73
CA LEU A 81 21.98 -4.25 -16.95
C LEU A 81 21.77 -4.80 -18.36
N ALA A 82 20.53 -4.83 -18.83
CA ALA A 82 20.21 -5.23 -20.20
C ALA A 82 20.83 -4.30 -21.26
N HIS A 83 21.00 -3.01 -20.94
CA HIS A 83 21.67 -2.07 -21.84
C HIS A 83 23.18 -2.28 -21.87
N GLY A 84 23.80 -2.59 -20.72
CA GLY A 84 25.21 -2.95 -20.61
C GLY A 84 25.56 -4.22 -21.40
N GLU A 85 24.70 -5.25 -21.31
CA GLU A 85 24.88 -6.50 -22.07
C GLU A 85 24.80 -6.27 -23.60
N LYS A 86 23.86 -5.44 -24.07
CA LYS A 86 23.74 -5.10 -25.51
C LYS A 86 24.94 -4.31 -26.05
N VAL A 87 25.52 -3.42 -25.24
CA VAL A 87 26.70 -2.62 -25.62
C VAL A 87 27.94 -3.52 -25.70
N PHE A 88 28.11 -4.45 -24.76
CA PHE A 88 29.22 -5.40 -24.73
C PHE A 88 29.09 -6.48 -25.83
N GLY A 89 27.87 -6.95 -26.11
CA GLY A 89 27.60 -7.91 -27.18
C GLY A 89 27.87 -7.35 -28.59
N ARG A 90 27.60 -6.06 -28.83
CA ARG A 90 27.94 -5.41 -30.11
C ARG A 90 29.44 -5.23 -30.34
N SER A 91 30.24 -5.08 -29.28
CA SER A 91 31.68 -4.87 -29.41
C SER A 91 32.45 -6.17 -29.68
N GLN A 92 31.84 -7.34 -29.44
CA GLN A 92 32.39 -8.65 -29.79
C GLN A 92 32.05 -9.10 -31.22
N GLN A 93 31.18 -8.39 -31.95
CA GLN A 93 30.90 -8.66 -33.35
C GLN A 93 32.03 -8.09 -34.23
N LYS A 94 33.20 -8.72 -34.13
CA LYS A 94 34.36 -8.50 -35.01
C LYS A 94 33.89 -8.74 -36.45
N PRO A 95 34.18 -7.83 -37.41
CA PRO A 95 33.86 -8.06 -38.81
C PRO A 95 34.69 -9.26 -39.28
N GLU A 96 34.01 -10.40 -39.51
CA GLU A 96 34.62 -11.50 -40.23
C GLU A 96 34.94 -11.02 -41.64
N LEU A 97 36.23 -11.14 -41.93
CA LEU A 97 36.92 -10.80 -43.15
C LEU A 97 36.24 -11.52 -44.33
N GLN A 98 35.55 -10.78 -45.19
CA GLN A 98 35.09 -11.27 -46.49
C GLN A 98 36.32 -11.61 -47.35
N PRO A 99 36.52 -12.86 -47.78
CA PRO A 99 37.55 -13.18 -48.76
C PRO A 99 37.14 -12.63 -50.13
N ALA A 100 38.13 -12.02 -50.79
CA ALA A 100 38.07 -11.40 -52.11
C ALA A 100 37.78 -12.38 -53.25
#